data_AF-A0A6J2UIE7-F1
#
_entry.id   AF-A0A6J2UIE7-F1
#
_cell.length_a   1.000
_cell.length_b   1.000
_cell.length_c   1.000
_cell.angle_alpha   90.00
_cell.angle_beta   90.00
_cell.angle_gamma   90.00
#
_symmetry.space_group_name_H-M   'P 1'
#
loop_
_entity.id
_entity.type
_entity.pdbx_description
1 polymer ?
#
loop_
_entity_poly.entity_id
_entity_poly.type
_entity_poly.pdbx_seq_one_letter_code
_entity_poly.pdbx_strand_id
1 'polypeptide(L)'
;MDPNYRINMVTRFVMFAICVFYINLIYTIYVGIVIEDDWTIVLQATALLPSGLEGMTKLISILKDKDGWRFLGMALENVYIEYEQKNQRYRECLMKHILILKFQDLNAVLQDTHDSSETFLMLADIFKWHQQYIYIIEKTEMIFFNVVFVQIFAKAYGMLVSLVCHFLGVWPLALLFLVYSFVMLNSYCALGTVVETSNGEVRDCIYNECLWYEMSVTEQKMVLIMLMKSQNTINLSVGRVMDLSMATALSVTKAIYSYAMVLNNFLQ
;
A
#
# COMPACT_ATOMS: atom_id res chain seq x y z
N MET A 1 -6.52 13.25 12.41
CA MET A 1 -6.42 14.48 11.60
C MET A 1 -7.52 15.45 12.03
N ASP A 2 -7.17 16.70 12.38
CA ASP A 2 -8.10 17.68 12.95
C ASP A 2 -9.30 18.00 12.05
N PRO A 3 -10.52 18.18 12.61
CA PRO A 3 -11.73 18.54 11.86
C PRO A 3 -11.63 19.87 11.12
N ASN A 4 -10.75 20.77 11.59
CA ASN A 4 -10.53 22.10 11.04
C ASN A 4 -9.15 22.19 10.36
N TYR A 5 -8.76 21.19 9.58
CA TYR A 5 -7.50 21.25 8.83
C TYR A 5 -7.52 22.40 7.81
N ARG A 6 -7.00 23.55 8.24
CA ARG A 6 -6.64 24.67 7.38
C ARG A 6 -5.27 24.37 6.78
N ILE A 7 -5.05 24.80 5.54
CA ILE A 7 -3.74 24.66 4.89
C ILE A 7 -2.71 25.36 5.79
N ASN A 8 -1.92 24.54 6.47
CA ASN A 8 -0.95 25.04 7.43
C ASN A 8 0.20 25.74 6.67
N MET A 9 0.94 26.61 7.35
CA MET A 9 2.10 27.28 6.76
C MET A 9 3.13 26.25 6.26
N VAL A 10 3.25 25.10 6.94
CA VAL A 10 4.08 23.96 6.52
C VAL A 10 3.63 23.41 5.16
N THR A 11 2.32 23.19 4.94
CA THR A 11 1.82 22.66 3.66
C THR A 11 2.07 23.65 2.51
N ARG A 12 1.92 24.96 2.77
CA ARG A 12 2.26 26.00 1.79
C ARG A 12 3.76 26.02 1.49
N PHE A 13 4.60 25.86 2.51
CA PHE A 13 6.05 25.77 2.34
C PHE A 13 6.45 24.54 1.50
N VAL A 14 5.85 23.38 1.76
CA VAL A 14 6.12 22.16 0.98
C VAL A 14 5.70 22.33 -0.48
N MET A 15 4.51 22.90 -0.76
CA MET A 15 4.10 23.18 -2.13
C MET A 15 5.08 24.13 -2.83
N PHE A 16 5.50 25.20 -2.15
CA PHE A 16 6.49 26.14 -2.67
C PHE A 16 7.83 25.45 -2.96
N ALA A 17 8.34 24.64 -2.04
CA ALA A 17 9.58 23.90 -2.20
C ALA A 17 9.54 22.95 -3.41
N ILE A 18 8.40 22.29 -3.65
CA ILE A 18 8.26 21.42 -4.82
C ILE A 18 8.19 22.22 -6.12
N CYS A 19 7.48 23.35 -6.15
CA CYS A 19 7.50 24.24 -7.33
C CYS A 19 8.92 24.72 -7.64
N VAL A 20 9.67 25.15 -6.61
CA VAL A 20 11.07 25.55 -6.74
C VAL A 20 11.93 24.39 -7.25
N PHE A 21 11.72 23.16 -6.76
CA PHE A 21 12.42 21.97 -7.26
C PHE A 21 12.22 21.78 -8.78
N TYR A 22 10.98 21.85 -9.27
CA TYR A 22 10.71 21.71 -10.71
C TYR A 22 11.29 22.86 -11.54
N ILE A 23 11.26 24.10 -11.03
CA ILE A 23 11.86 25.25 -11.72
C ILE A 23 13.37 25.04 -11.87
N ASN A 24 14.04 24.64 -10.78
CA ASN A 24 15.48 24.34 -10.82
C ASN A 24 15.78 23.17 -11.75
N LEU A 25 14.94 22.12 -11.75
CA LEU A 25 15.12 20.97 -12.63
C LEU A 25 15.01 21.34 -14.12
N ILE A 26 14.02 22.16 -14.48
CA ILE A 26 13.86 22.67 -15.85
C ILE A 26 15.07 23.54 -16.23
N TYR A 27 15.53 24.40 -15.32
CA TYR A 27 16.71 25.23 -15.55
C TYR A 27 17.97 24.38 -15.78
N THR A 28 18.22 23.36 -14.95
CA THR A 28 19.38 22.47 -15.12
C THR A 28 19.34 21.72 -16.45
N ILE A 29 18.16 21.23 -16.86
CA ILE A 29 18.00 20.58 -18.17
C ILE A 29 18.25 21.58 -19.30
N TYR A 30 17.75 22.81 -19.19
CA TYR A 30 17.97 23.87 -20.18
C TYR A 30 19.46 24.20 -20.34
N VAL A 31 20.18 24.39 -19.23
CA VAL A 31 21.63 24.67 -19.24
C VAL A 31 22.39 23.52 -19.89
N GLY A 32 22.08 22.27 -19.51
CA GLY A 32 22.73 21.08 -20.07
C GLY A 32 22.57 20.95 -21.58
N ILE A 33 21.38 21.26 -22.13
CA ILE A 33 21.11 21.15 -23.58
C ILE A 33 21.62 22.36 -24.36
N VAL A 34 21.36 23.58 -23.88
CA VAL A 34 21.51 24.81 -24.69
C VAL A 34 22.87 25.48 -24.48
N ILE A 35 23.45 25.37 -23.28
CA ILE A 35 24.68 26.09 -22.92
C ILE A 35 25.88 25.17 -23.00
N GLU A 36 25.80 24.01 -22.35
CA GLU A 36 26.95 23.11 -22.19
C GLU A 36 27.03 21.99 -23.25
N ASP A 37 25.94 21.74 -23.99
CA ASP A 37 25.79 20.63 -24.96
C ASP A 37 26.20 19.26 -24.36
N ASP A 38 26.01 19.11 -23.05
CA ASP A 38 26.37 17.91 -22.29
C ASP A 38 25.12 17.16 -21.85
N TRP A 39 24.83 16.07 -22.58
CA TRP A 39 23.71 15.16 -22.32
C TRP A 39 23.78 14.49 -20.96
N THR A 40 24.95 14.43 -20.34
CA THR A 40 25.13 13.74 -19.07
C THR A 40 24.52 14.51 -17.89
N ILE A 41 24.47 15.85 -17.97
CA ILE A 41 23.78 16.72 -17.01
C ILE A 41 22.27 16.49 -17.07
N VAL A 42 21.73 16.31 -18.28
CA VAL A 42 20.31 15.98 -18.50
C VAL A 42 19.98 14.61 -17.90
N LEU A 43 20.88 13.63 -18.05
CA LEU A 43 20.72 12.30 -17.46
C LEU A 43 20.71 12.33 -15.92
N GLN A 44 21.59 13.12 -15.31
CA GLN A 44 21.59 13.34 -13.86
C GLN A 44 20.29 14.02 -13.40
N ALA A 45 19.86 15.10 -14.06
CA ALA A 45 18.63 15.80 -13.71
C ALA A 45 17.39 14.91 -13.82
N THR A 46 17.31 14.10 -14.89
CA THR A 46 16.19 13.17 -15.08
C THR A 46 16.19 12.02 -14.07
N ALA A 47 17.33 11.62 -13.52
CA ALA A 47 17.40 10.64 -12.42
C ALA A 47 16.75 11.15 -11.13
N LEU A 48 16.77 12.46 -10.86
CA LEU A 48 16.15 13.07 -9.67
C LEU A 48 14.64 13.29 -9.83
N LEU A 49 14.14 13.46 -11.06
CA LEU A 49 12.74 13.79 -11.36
C LEU A 49 11.70 12.88 -10.66
N PRO A 50 11.87 11.55 -10.58
CA PRO A 50 10.95 10.64 -9.89
C PRO A 50 10.66 11.01 -8.44
N SER A 51 11.68 11.45 -7.70
CA SER A 51 11.53 11.82 -6.28
C SER A 51 10.57 13.00 -6.09
N GLY A 52 10.62 13.98 -7.01
CA GLY A 52 9.67 15.10 -7.04
C GLY A 52 8.26 14.67 -7.40
N LEU A 53 8.10 13.78 -8.39
CA LEU A 53 6.79 13.27 -8.81
C LEU A 53 6.07 12.52 -7.69
N GLU A 54 6.80 11.72 -6.91
CA GLU A 54 6.24 11.01 -5.76
C GLU A 54 5.74 11.97 -4.69
N GLY A 55 6.54 12.99 -4.37
CA GLY A 55 6.16 14.04 -3.42
C GLY A 55 4.89 14.78 -3.85
N MET A 56 4.84 15.19 -5.13
CA MET A 56 3.65 15.84 -5.70
C MET A 56 2.42 14.94 -5.67
N THR A 57 2.55 13.68 -6.06
CA THR A 57 1.41 12.78 -6.14
C THR A 57 0.80 12.51 -4.76
N LYS A 58 1.64 12.32 -3.74
CA LYS A 58 1.18 12.20 -2.34
C LYS A 58 0.46 13.47 -1.88
N LEU A 59 1.03 14.64 -2.17
CA LEU A 59 0.44 15.92 -1.78
C LEU A 59 -0.89 16.19 -2.50
N ILE A 60 -0.95 15.94 -3.81
CA ILE A 60 -2.17 16.08 -4.61
C ILE A 60 -3.25 15.09 -4.13
N SER A 61 -2.88 13.84 -3.83
CA SER A 61 -3.82 12.85 -3.28
C SER A 61 -4.42 13.33 -1.97
N ILE A 62 -3.59 13.80 -1.02
CA ILE A 62 -4.06 14.33 0.25
C ILE A 62 -4.96 15.57 0.05
N LEU A 63 -4.63 16.45 -0.90
CA LEU A 63 -5.42 17.65 -1.15
C LEU A 63 -6.77 17.36 -1.83
N LYS A 64 -6.82 16.37 -2.72
CA LYS A 64 -8.05 15.97 -3.44
C LYS A 64 -9.01 15.17 -2.57
N ASP A 65 -8.50 14.21 -1.79
CA ASP A 65 -9.33 13.31 -0.98
C ASP A 65 -9.02 13.40 0.52
N LYS A 66 -9.16 14.61 1.07
CA LYS A 66 -8.91 14.87 2.50
C LYS A 66 -9.78 14.01 3.41
N ASP A 67 -11.04 13.84 3.02
CA ASP A 67 -12.02 13.10 3.82
C ASP A 67 -11.71 11.61 3.82
N GLY A 68 -11.28 11.05 2.68
CA GLY A 68 -10.82 9.66 2.60
C GLY A 68 -9.60 9.39 3.48
N TRP A 69 -8.57 10.23 3.39
CA TRP A 69 -7.37 10.10 4.24
C TRP A 69 -7.69 10.28 5.73
N ARG A 70 -8.61 11.18 6.07
CA ARG A 70 -9.08 11.36 7.45
C ARG A 70 -9.87 10.16 7.94
N PHE A 71 -10.78 9.63 7.12
CA PHE A 71 -11.53 8.42 7.41
C PHE A 71 -10.57 7.26 7.67
N LEU A 72 -9.59 7.04 6.79
CA LEU A 72 -8.62 5.98 6.93
C LEU A 72 -7.81 6.12 8.22
N GLY A 73 -7.34 7.33 8.54
CA GLY A 73 -6.62 7.61 9.77
C GLY A 73 -7.46 7.34 11.02
N MET A 74 -8.71 7.81 11.06
CA MET A 74 -9.64 7.57 12.17
C MET A 74 -10.02 6.09 12.28
N ALA A 75 -10.23 5.40 11.16
CA ALA A 75 -10.54 3.98 11.15
C ALA A 75 -9.37 3.15 11.70
N LEU A 76 -8.14 3.46 11.28
CA LEU A 76 -6.93 2.82 11.80
C LEU A 76 -6.75 3.09 13.30
N GLU A 77 -6.94 4.33 13.74
CA GLU A 77 -6.84 4.74 15.15
C GLU A 77 -7.91 4.08 16.01
N ASN A 78 -9.16 4.02 15.54
CA ASN A 78 -10.26 3.36 16.24
C ASN A 78 -10.00 1.85 16.39
N VAL A 79 -9.57 1.18 15.32
CA VAL A 79 -9.17 -0.23 15.37
C VAL A 79 -8.01 -0.39 16.35
N TYR A 80 -6.99 0.45 16.28
CA TYR A 80 -5.85 0.39 17.19
C TYR A 80 -6.29 0.52 18.66
N ILE A 81 -7.08 1.53 19.01
CA ILE A 81 -7.55 1.77 20.39
C ILE A 81 -8.44 0.62 20.90
N GLU A 82 -9.38 0.14 20.06
CA GLU A 82 -10.29 -0.95 20.43
C GLU A 82 -9.54 -2.23 20.78
N TYR A 83 -8.46 -2.54 20.05
CA TYR A 83 -7.70 -3.78 20.23
C TYR A 83 -6.49 -3.65 21.15
N GLU A 84 -5.90 -2.47 21.29
CA GLU A 84 -4.83 -2.20 22.27
C GLU A 84 -5.33 -2.44 23.71
N GLN A 85 -6.59 -2.12 24.00
CA GLN A 85 -7.18 -2.31 25.33
C GLN A 85 -7.49 -3.77 25.68
N LYS A 86 -7.55 -4.69 24.69
CA LYS A 86 -8.01 -6.07 24.93
C LYS A 86 -6.90 -7.09 25.23
N ASN A 87 -5.64 -6.91 24.78
CA ASN A 87 -4.55 -7.86 25.15
C ASN A 87 -3.10 -7.42 24.81
N GLN A 88 -2.10 -7.87 25.59
CA GLN A 88 -0.67 -7.53 25.41
C GLN A 88 0.00 -8.22 24.19
N ARG A 89 -0.67 -9.22 23.61
CA ARG A 89 -0.23 -10.06 22.48
C ARG A 89 -0.45 -9.43 21.09
N TYR A 90 -1.18 -8.31 21.00
CA TYR A 90 -1.50 -7.61 19.75
C TYR A 90 -0.31 -6.85 19.12
N ARG A 91 0.84 -6.80 19.81
CA ARG A 91 2.03 -6.03 19.39
C ARG A 91 2.72 -6.54 18.12
N GLU A 92 2.52 -7.79 17.70
CA GLU A 92 3.36 -8.39 16.63
C GLU A 92 2.62 -8.84 15.35
N CYS A 93 1.29 -8.92 15.30
CA CYS A 93 0.52 -9.06 14.04
C CYS A 93 -1.00 -8.86 14.27
N LEU A 94 -1.66 -7.99 13.52
CA LEU A 94 -3.04 -7.52 13.77
C LEU A 94 -4.03 -7.89 12.63
N MET A 95 -5.31 -8.01 13.01
CA MET A 95 -6.54 -8.44 12.29
C MET A 95 -6.85 -9.94 12.36
N LYS A 96 -5.91 -10.83 12.01
CA LYS A 96 -6.15 -12.29 12.06
C LYS A 96 -6.51 -12.81 13.46
N HIS A 97 -5.70 -12.47 14.47
CA HIS A 97 -5.88 -12.99 15.82
C HIS A 97 -7.22 -12.56 16.43
N ILE A 98 -7.73 -11.39 16.03
CA ILE A 98 -9.02 -10.87 16.49
C ILE A 98 -10.16 -11.72 15.96
N LEU A 99 -10.13 -12.01 14.66
CA LEU A 99 -11.18 -12.80 14.02
C LEU A 99 -11.19 -14.23 14.54
N ILE A 100 -10.01 -14.84 14.74
CA ILE A 100 -9.86 -16.17 15.35
C ILE A 100 -10.48 -16.19 16.75
N LEU A 101 -10.14 -15.22 17.61
CA LEU A 101 -10.69 -15.15 18.96
C LEU A 101 -12.21 -15.02 18.97
N LYS A 102 -12.77 -14.16 18.10
CA LYS A 102 -14.23 -14.01 17.97
C LYS A 102 -14.91 -15.31 17.54
N PHE A 103 -14.32 -16.06 16.61
CA PHE A 103 -14.84 -17.37 16.21
C PHE A 103 -14.69 -18.42 17.31
N GLN A 104 -13.62 -18.39 18.10
CA GLN A 104 -13.45 -19.28 19.25
C GLN A 104 -14.50 -19.03 20.34
N ASP A 105 -14.77 -17.76 20.66
CA ASP A 105 -15.83 -17.38 21.60
C ASP A 105 -17.22 -17.85 21.09
N LEU A 106 -17.49 -17.67 19.79
CA LEU A 106 -18.72 -18.14 19.14
C LEU A 106 -18.86 -19.67 19.23
N ASN A 107 -17.78 -20.41 18.95
CA ASN A 107 -17.79 -21.87 19.00
C ASN A 107 -17.99 -22.40 20.42
N ALA A 108 -17.47 -21.73 21.45
CA ALA A 108 -17.68 -22.12 22.84
C ALA A 108 -19.17 -22.03 23.23
N VAL A 109 -19.85 -20.94 22.85
CA VAL A 109 -21.29 -20.76 23.11
C VAL A 109 -22.15 -21.75 22.32
N LEU A 110 -21.77 -22.02 21.07
CA LEU A 110 -22.42 -23.04 20.23
C LEU A 110 -22.42 -24.42 20.88
N GLN A 111 -21.30 -24.80 21.50
CA GLN A 111 -21.14 -26.12 22.11
C GLN A 111 -21.76 -26.25 23.51
N ASP A 112 -21.79 -25.16 24.31
CA ASP A 112 -22.15 -25.24 25.73
C ASP A 112 -23.65 -24.99 26.01
N THR A 113 -24.25 -23.98 25.37
CA THR A 113 -25.59 -23.48 25.79
C THR A 113 -26.69 -23.70 24.75
N HIS A 114 -26.33 -23.92 23.48
CA HIS A 114 -27.26 -24.05 22.33
C HIS A 114 -28.33 -22.94 22.28
N ASP A 115 -28.07 -21.79 22.92
CA ASP A 115 -28.96 -20.64 22.95
C ASP A 115 -28.82 -19.88 21.62
N SER A 116 -29.75 -20.17 20.72
CA SER A 116 -29.79 -19.61 19.37
C SER A 116 -29.82 -18.08 19.35
N SER A 117 -30.24 -17.40 20.41
CA SER A 117 -30.24 -15.93 20.45
C SER A 117 -28.84 -15.35 20.68
N GLU A 118 -28.05 -15.96 21.58
CA GLU A 118 -26.69 -15.48 21.89
C GLU A 118 -25.72 -15.72 20.73
N THR A 119 -25.79 -16.92 20.12
CA THR A 119 -25.02 -17.26 18.92
C THR A 119 -25.27 -16.28 17.78
N PHE A 120 -26.54 -15.93 17.52
CA PHE A 120 -26.90 -15.00 16.48
C PHE A 120 -26.35 -13.59 16.74
N LEU A 121 -26.38 -13.12 18.00
CA LEU A 121 -25.83 -11.81 18.36
C LEU A 121 -24.31 -11.75 18.17
N MET A 122 -23.58 -12.81 18.55
CA MET A 122 -22.13 -12.91 18.35
C MET A 122 -21.78 -12.98 16.86
N LEU A 123 -22.52 -13.77 16.07
CA LEU A 123 -22.32 -13.83 14.62
C LEU A 123 -22.64 -12.50 13.95
N ALA A 124 -23.68 -11.78 14.38
CA ALA A 124 -24.02 -10.47 13.85
C ALA A 124 -22.90 -9.44 14.14
N ASP A 125 -22.24 -9.52 15.29
CA ASP A 125 -21.08 -8.69 15.59
C ASP A 125 -19.88 -9.02 14.68
N ILE A 126 -19.59 -10.30 14.47
CA ILE A 126 -18.54 -10.77 13.54
C ILE A 126 -18.85 -10.32 12.10
N PHE A 127 -20.10 -10.45 11.67
CA PHE A 127 -20.55 -10.02 10.35
C PHE A 127 -20.36 -8.51 10.16
N LYS A 128 -20.74 -7.72 11.17
CA LYS A 128 -20.57 -6.26 11.15
C LYS A 128 -19.09 -5.87 11.11
N TRP A 129 -18.23 -6.55 11.85
CA TRP A 129 -16.79 -6.35 11.82
C TRP A 129 -16.21 -6.66 10.44
N HIS A 130 -16.60 -7.79 9.83
CA HIS A 130 -16.15 -8.16 8.49
C HIS A 130 -16.61 -7.15 7.42
N GLN A 131 -17.83 -6.62 7.55
CA GLN A 131 -18.33 -5.57 6.67
C GLN A 131 -17.53 -4.27 6.83
N GLN A 132 -17.17 -3.88 8.05
CA GLN A 132 -16.31 -2.72 8.30
C GLN A 132 -14.90 -2.92 7.72
N TYR A 133 -14.34 -4.12 7.86
CA TYR A 133 -13.04 -4.47 7.29
C TYR A 133 -13.02 -4.33 5.77
N ILE A 134 -14.00 -4.92 5.07
CA ILE A 134 -14.13 -4.78 3.62
C ILE A 134 -14.25 -3.31 3.24
N TYR A 135 -15.12 -2.55 3.92
CA TYR A 135 -15.30 -1.13 3.63
C TYR A 135 -14.01 -0.31 3.77
N ILE A 136 -13.20 -0.60 4.80
CA ILE A 136 -11.89 0.06 4.99
C ILE A 136 -10.93 -0.30 3.85
N ILE A 137 -10.87 -1.58 3.44
CA ILE A 137 -10.01 -2.02 2.33
C ILE A 137 -10.42 -1.38 1.01
N GLU A 138 -11.71 -1.38 0.67
CA GLU A 138 -12.22 -0.76 -0.56
C GLU A 138 -11.90 0.75 -0.59
N LYS A 139 -12.07 1.44 0.55
CA LYS A 139 -11.70 2.86 0.67
C LYS A 139 -10.20 3.09 0.54
N THR A 140 -9.40 2.23 1.15
CA THR A 140 -7.94 2.28 1.06
C THR A 140 -7.50 2.12 -0.39
N GLU A 141 -8.01 1.12 -1.11
CA GLU A 141 -7.65 0.90 -2.50
C GLU A 141 -7.95 2.14 -3.37
N MET A 142 -9.14 2.73 -3.24
CA MET A 142 -9.51 3.92 -4.02
C MET A 142 -8.58 5.12 -3.77
N ILE A 143 -8.20 5.36 -2.51
CA ILE A 143 -7.32 6.47 -2.12
C ILE A 143 -5.89 6.24 -2.66
N PHE A 144 -5.40 5.02 -2.53
CA PHE A 144 -4.02 4.66 -2.87
C PHE A 144 -3.83 4.33 -4.35
N PHE A 145 -4.88 4.01 -5.10
CA PHE A 145 -4.79 3.54 -6.50
C PHE A 145 -3.90 4.44 -7.37
N ASN A 146 -4.22 5.72 -7.45
CA ASN A 146 -3.46 6.69 -8.26
C ASN A 146 -2.05 6.92 -7.71
N VAL A 147 -1.90 6.86 -6.38
CA VAL A 147 -0.64 7.14 -5.69
C VAL A 147 0.36 6.01 -5.94
N VAL A 148 -0.07 4.76 -5.73
CA VAL A 148 0.73 3.55 -5.94
C VAL A 148 1.13 3.42 -7.41
N PHE A 149 0.21 3.70 -8.34
CA PHE A 149 0.51 3.69 -9.76
C PHE A 149 1.70 4.60 -10.09
N VAL A 150 1.61 5.90 -9.78
CA VAL A 150 2.69 6.84 -10.09
C VAL A 150 3.99 6.47 -9.37
N GLN A 151 3.92 5.97 -8.14
CA GLN A 151 5.11 5.56 -7.38
C GLN A 151 5.87 4.39 -8.02
N ILE A 152 5.18 3.33 -8.42
CA ILE A 152 5.86 2.16 -9.03
C ILE A 152 6.53 2.55 -10.35
N PHE A 153 5.85 3.33 -11.20
CA PHE A 153 6.43 3.81 -12.45
C PHE A 153 7.61 4.76 -12.20
N ALA A 154 7.49 5.69 -11.26
CA ALA A 154 8.56 6.62 -10.88
C ALA A 154 9.80 5.86 -10.38
N LYS A 155 9.63 4.85 -9.50
CA LYS A 155 10.74 4.02 -9.01
C LYS A 155 11.38 3.18 -10.09
N ALA A 156 10.59 2.56 -10.97
CA ALA A 156 11.13 1.79 -12.10
C ALA A 156 11.96 2.68 -13.04
N TYR A 157 11.43 3.85 -13.40
CA TYR A 157 12.14 4.83 -14.23
C TYR A 157 13.42 5.34 -13.54
N GLY A 158 13.33 5.76 -12.27
CA GLY A 158 14.48 6.26 -11.53
C GLY A 158 15.59 5.22 -11.37
N MET A 159 15.22 3.95 -11.17
CA MET A 159 16.17 2.85 -11.11
C MET A 159 16.86 2.60 -12.46
N LEU A 160 16.13 2.65 -13.58
CA LEU A 160 16.72 2.54 -14.93
C LEU A 160 17.74 3.66 -15.21
N VAL A 161 17.36 4.92 -14.98
CA VAL A 161 18.24 6.06 -15.26
C VAL A 161 19.46 6.06 -14.35
N SER A 162 19.29 5.76 -13.06
CA SER A 162 20.41 5.64 -12.12
C SER A 162 21.40 4.54 -12.53
N LEU A 163 20.89 3.45 -13.10
CA LEU A 163 21.71 2.34 -13.57
C LEU A 163 22.54 2.75 -14.80
N VAL A 164 21.94 3.47 -15.76
CA VAL A 164 22.68 4.05 -16.90
C VAL A 164 23.75 5.05 -16.44
N CYS A 165 23.43 5.94 -15.50
CA CYS A 165 24.39 6.89 -14.92
C CYS A 165 25.59 6.21 -14.26
N HIS A 166 25.37 5.06 -13.62
CA HIS A 166 26.44 4.27 -12.99
C HIS A 166 27.39 3.69 -14.04
N PHE A 167 26.86 3.06 -15.09
CA PHE A 167 27.68 2.47 -16.16
C PHE A 167 28.49 3.51 -16.94
N LEU A 168 27.93 4.69 -17.16
CA LEU A 168 28.65 5.78 -17.83
C LEU A 168 29.66 6.49 -16.92
N GLY A 169 29.69 6.19 -15.63
CA GLY A 169 30.63 6.80 -14.68
C GLY A 169 30.45 8.31 -14.45
N VAL A 170 29.37 8.89 -14.99
CA VAL A 170 29.14 10.35 -14.95
C VAL A 170 28.77 10.81 -13.54
N TRP A 171 28.01 9.99 -12.80
CA TRP A 171 27.45 10.42 -11.52
C TRP A 171 27.80 9.45 -10.38
N PRO A 172 28.72 9.81 -9.48
CA PRO A 172 29.13 8.93 -8.39
C PRO A 172 28.01 8.63 -7.37
N LEU A 173 27.00 9.49 -7.26
CA LEU A 173 25.84 9.26 -6.38
C LEU A 173 24.80 8.30 -6.97
N ALA A 174 24.93 7.89 -8.23
CA ALA A 174 23.93 7.05 -8.91
C ALA A 174 23.68 5.71 -8.19
N LEU A 175 24.73 5.10 -7.62
CA LEU A 175 24.61 3.86 -6.84
C LEU A 175 23.73 4.02 -5.59
N LEU A 176 23.86 5.14 -4.87
CA LEU A 176 23.06 5.41 -3.68
C LEU A 176 21.58 5.58 -4.05
N PHE A 177 21.30 6.29 -5.15
CA PHE A 177 19.93 6.45 -5.66
C PHE A 177 19.32 5.14 -6.16
N LEU A 178 20.13 4.26 -6.76
CA LEU A 178 19.71 2.92 -7.16
C LEU A 178 19.32 2.08 -5.94
N VAL A 179 20.18 2.02 -4.91
CA VAL A 179 19.88 1.30 -3.66
C VAL A 179 18.64 1.87 -2.98
N TYR A 180 18.53 3.19 -2.91
CA TYR A 180 17.34 3.86 -2.36
C TYR A 180 16.05 3.47 -3.09
N SER A 181 16.07 3.51 -4.43
CA SER A 181 14.90 3.17 -5.25
C SER A 181 14.53 1.70 -5.10
N PHE A 182 15.52 0.82 -5.00
CA PHE A 182 15.30 -0.61 -4.75
C PHE A 182 14.68 -0.88 -3.38
N VAL A 183 15.22 -0.29 -2.30
CA VAL A 183 14.67 -0.47 -0.95
C VAL A 183 13.24 0.05 -0.86
N MET A 184 12.97 1.22 -1.45
CA MET A 184 11.61 1.79 -1.48
C MET A 184 10.64 0.96 -2.31
N LEU A 185 11.04 0.44 -3.47
CA LEU A 185 10.18 -0.44 -4.27
C LEU A 185 9.80 -1.70 -3.47
N ASN A 186 10.76 -2.32 -2.79
CA ASN A 186 10.52 -3.50 -1.96
C ASN A 186 9.63 -3.18 -0.76
N SER A 187 9.78 -2.04 -0.10
CA SER A 187 8.95 -1.70 1.05
C SER A 187 7.48 -1.51 0.67
N TYR A 188 7.19 -0.82 -0.45
CA TYR A 188 5.81 -0.68 -0.92
C TYR A 188 5.19 -2.01 -1.35
N CYS A 189 5.94 -2.85 -2.07
CA CYS A 189 5.48 -4.17 -2.47
C CYS A 189 5.33 -5.15 -1.30
N ALA A 190 6.17 -5.02 -0.26
CA ALA A 190 6.03 -5.78 0.98
C ALA A 190 4.75 -5.39 1.72
N LEU A 191 4.45 -4.09 1.82
CA LEU A 191 3.19 -3.61 2.40
C LEU A 191 1.97 -4.17 1.66
N GLY A 192 1.97 -4.15 0.33
CA GLY A 192 0.89 -4.73 -0.45
C GLY A 192 0.77 -6.26 -0.28
N THR A 193 1.89 -6.97 -0.14
CA THR A 193 1.89 -8.42 0.15
C THR A 193 1.32 -8.73 1.52
N VAL A 194 1.59 -7.90 2.53
CA VAL A 194 0.99 -8.03 3.87
C VAL A 194 -0.53 -7.88 3.80
N VAL A 195 -1.03 -6.93 3.01
CA VAL A 195 -2.47 -6.75 2.78
C VAL A 195 -3.07 -7.96 2.06
N GLU A 196 -2.43 -8.43 0.99
CA GLU A 196 -2.86 -9.63 0.25
C GLU A 196 -2.90 -10.88 1.15
N THR A 197 -1.87 -11.06 1.97
CA THR A 197 -1.78 -12.17 2.92
C THR A 197 -2.87 -12.06 3.98
N SER A 198 -3.08 -10.86 4.54
CA SER A 198 -4.13 -10.62 5.53
C SER A 198 -5.53 -10.93 5.00
N ASN A 199 -5.82 -10.56 3.75
CA ASN A 199 -7.07 -10.90 3.07
C ASN A 199 -7.24 -12.43 2.97
N GLY A 200 -6.18 -13.14 2.58
CA GLY A 200 -6.15 -14.60 2.52
C GLY A 200 -6.37 -15.27 3.88
N GLU A 201 -5.76 -14.72 4.94
CA GLU A 201 -5.90 -15.22 6.31
C GLU A 201 -7.32 -15.04 6.86
N VAL A 202 -7.99 -13.92 6.57
CA VAL A 202 -9.40 -13.70 6.94
C VAL A 202 -10.29 -14.75 6.27
N ARG A 203 -10.06 -15.05 4.98
CA ARG A 203 -10.77 -16.11 4.25
C ARG A 203 -10.55 -17.48 4.90
N ASP A 204 -9.31 -17.83 5.21
CA ASP A 204 -8.97 -19.12 5.83
C ASP A 204 -9.54 -19.24 7.24
N CYS A 205 -9.57 -18.15 8.00
CA CYS A 205 -10.16 -18.12 9.34
C CYS A 205 -11.67 -18.38 9.31
N ILE A 206 -12.42 -17.72 8.40
CA ILE A 206 -13.88 -17.92 8.27
C ILE A 206 -14.18 -19.39 7.92
N TYR A 207 -13.35 -20.03 7.09
CA TYR A 207 -13.57 -21.40 6.66
C TYR A 207 -13.17 -22.45 7.71
N ASN A 208 -12.00 -22.28 8.35
CA ASN A 208 -11.44 -23.29 9.25
C ASN A 208 -11.95 -23.17 10.69
N GLU A 209 -12.15 -21.96 11.20
CA GLU A 209 -12.50 -21.74 12.60
C GLU A 209 -14.02 -21.74 12.83
N CYS A 210 -14.85 -21.51 11.81
CA CYS A 210 -16.29 -21.45 11.98
C CYS A 210 -16.92 -22.86 11.96
N LEU A 211 -17.57 -23.29 13.04
CA LEU A 211 -18.39 -24.52 13.10
C LEU A 211 -19.74 -24.34 12.40
N TRP A 212 -19.71 -24.00 11.11
CA TRP A 212 -20.90 -23.64 10.32
C TRP A 212 -21.98 -24.75 10.29
N TYR A 213 -21.59 -26.01 10.47
CA TYR A 213 -22.51 -27.15 10.43
C TYR A 213 -23.35 -27.30 11.71
N GLU A 214 -22.94 -26.70 12.84
CA GLU A 214 -23.70 -26.69 14.10
C GLU A 214 -24.67 -25.49 14.20
N MET A 215 -24.55 -24.52 13.28
CA MET A 215 -25.35 -23.30 13.27
C MET A 215 -26.73 -23.49 12.62
N SER A 216 -27.65 -22.58 12.91
CA SER A 216 -28.97 -22.52 12.26
C SER A 216 -28.87 -22.11 10.77
N VAL A 217 -29.92 -22.38 10.00
CA VAL A 217 -29.96 -22.09 8.55
C VAL A 217 -29.75 -20.60 8.24
N THR A 218 -30.21 -19.70 9.12
CA THR A 218 -30.04 -18.25 8.93
C THR A 218 -28.59 -17.83 9.13
N GLU A 219 -27.94 -18.38 10.16
CA GLU A 219 -26.53 -18.12 10.50
C GLU A 219 -25.60 -18.69 9.42
N GLN A 220 -25.87 -19.91 8.95
CA GLN A 220 -25.15 -20.53 7.83
C GLN A 220 -25.16 -19.65 6.58
N LYS A 221 -26.30 -19.02 6.26
CA LYS A 221 -26.41 -18.09 5.13
C LYS A 221 -25.57 -16.84 5.33
N MET A 222 -25.49 -16.30 6.55
CA MET A 222 -24.63 -15.15 6.85
C MET A 222 -23.14 -15.49 6.67
N VAL A 223 -22.70 -16.63 7.20
CA VAL A 223 -21.33 -17.13 7.04
C VAL A 223 -21.01 -17.36 5.56
N LEU A 224 -21.94 -17.93 4.80
CA LEU A 224 -21.77 -18.13 3.36
C LEU A 224 -21.56 -16.80 2.62
N ILE A 225 -22.35 -15.77 2.94
CA ILE A 225 -22.19 -14.43 2.34
C ILE A 225 -20.81 -13.84 2.70
N MET A 226 -20.38 -13.98 3.95
CA MET A 226 -19.05 -13.54 4.37
C MET A 226 -17.94 -14.27 3.61
N LEU A 227 -18.06 -15.59 3.44
CA LEU A 227 -17.08 -16.40 2.71
C LEU A 227 -17.02 -16.02 1.23
N MET A 228 -18.18 -15.82 0.59
CA MET A 228 -18.23 -15.38 -0.81
C MET A 228 -17.57 -14.00 -1.01
N LYS A 229 -17.72 -13.11 -0.02
CA LYS A 229 -17.09 -11.79 -0.04
C LYS A 229 -15.60 -11.83 0.28
N SER A 230 -15.16 -12.67 1.22
CA SER A 230 -13.75 -12.85 1.55
C SER A 230 -12.95 -13.50 0.42
N GLN A 231 -13.59 -14.30 -0.44
CA GLN A 231 -12.98 -14.86 -1.65
C GLN A 231 -12.75 -13.83 -2.77
N ASN A 232 -13.53 -12.74 -2.79
CA ASN A 232 -13.44 -11.68 -3.79
C ASN A 232 -13.00 -10.34 -3.14
N THR A 233 -12.04 -10.39 -2.22
CA THR A 233 -11.52 -9.19 -1.57
C THR A 233 -10.71 -8.34 -2.53
N ILE A 234 -10.88 -7.02 -2.43
CA ILE A 234 -10.07 -6.08 -3.19
C ILE A 234 -8.65 -6.08 -2.61
N ASN A 235 -7.68 -6.40 -3.45
CA ASN A 235 -6.26 -6.23 -3.15
C ASN A 235 -5.80 -4.85 -3.63
N LEU A 236 -4.71 -4.32 -3.05
CA LEU A 236 -4.10 -3.10 -3.55
C LEU A 236 -3.53 -3.38 -4.94
N SER A 237 -4.07 -2.72 -5.97
CA SER A 237 -3.68 -2.94 -7.36
C SER A 237 -2.86 -1.79 -7.93
N VAL A 238 -1.93 -2.13 -8.82
CA VAL A 238 -1.21 -1.21 -9.69
C VAL A 238 -1.97 -1.14 -11.03
N GLY A 239 -2.72 -0.06 -11.24
CA GLY A 239 -3.40 0.19 -12.52
C GLY A 239 -4.52 -0.81 -12.86
N ARG A 240 -5.04 -1.58 -11.90
CA ARG A 240 -6.04 -2.68 -12.08
C ARG A 240 -5.58 -3.83 -12.95
N VAL A 241 -4.28 -3.90 -13.27
CA VAL A 241 -3.71 -4.96 -14.12
C VAL A 241 -2.87 -5.94 -13.29
N MET A 242 -2.23 -5.46 -12.23
CA MET A 242 -1.30 -6.25 -11.43
C MET A 242 -1.42 -5.89 -9.96
N ASP A 243 -1.37 -6.88 -9.08
CA ASP A 243 -1.41 -6.64 -7.65
C ASP A 243 -0.09 -6.06 -7.14
N LEU A 244 -0.19 -5.19 -6.13
CA LEU A 244 0.97 -4.66 -5.43
C LEU A 244 1.54 -5.74 -4.51
N SER A 245 2.46 -6.56 -5.02
CA SER A 245 3.06 -7.65 -4.26
C SER A 245 4.56 -7.80 -4.50
N MET A 246 5.23 -8.64 -3.71
CA MET A 246 6.66 -8.95 -3.91
C MET A 246 6.92 -9.61 -5.27
N ALA A 247 5.93 -10.26 -5.87
CA ALA A 247 6.03 -10.78 -7.23
C ALA A 247 6.20 -9.65 -8.26
N THR A 248 5.48 -8.55 -8.09
CA THR A 248 5.62 -7.32 -8.89
C THR A 248 7.02 -6.73 -8.76
N ALA A 249 7.52 -6.58 -7.53
CA ALA A 249 8.87 -6.06 -7.29
C ALA A 249 9.94 -6.93 -7.97
N LEU A 250 9.80 -8.26 -7.89
CA LEU A 250 10.70 -9.20 -8.53
C LEU A 250 10.66 -9.09 -10.06
N SER A 251 9.46 -8.97 -10.64
CA SER A 251 9.28 -8.80 -12.09
C SER A 251 9.96 -7.53 -12.60
N VAL A 252 9.71 -6.39 -11.93
CA VAL A 252 10.33 -5.10 -12.26
C VAL A 252 11.85 -5.16 -12.12
N THR A 253 12.36 -5.72 -11.01
CA THR A 253 13.81 -5.84 -10.78
C THR A 253 14.48 -6.72 -11.83
N LYS A 254 13.85 -7.85 -12.22
CA LYS A 254 14.34 -8.72 -13.29
C LYS A 254 14.43 -8.00 -14.63
N ALA A 255 13.43 -7.20 -14.98
CA ALA A 255 13.44 -6.41 -16.21
C ALA A 255 14.61 -5.40 -16.21
N ILE A 256 14.81 -4.71 -15.08
CA ILE A 256 15.90 -3.74 -14.93
C ILE A 256 17.28 -4.43 -14.98
N TYR A 257 17.44 -5.59 -14.34
CA TYR A 257 18.67 -6.37 -14.41
C TYR A 257 18.95 -6.88 -15.83
N SER A 258 17.92 -7.34 -16.56
CA SER A 258 18.08 -7.74 -17.95
C SER A 258 18.53 -6.57 -18.82
N TYR A 259 17.98 -5.37 -18.60
CA TYR A 259 18.43 -4.15 -19.27
C TYR A 259 19.88 -3.80 -18.91
N ALA A 260 20.25 -3.92 -17.62
CA ALA A 260 21.62 -3.72 -17.15
C ALA A 260 22.64 -4.62 -17.86
N MET A 261 22.32 -5.91 -18.00
CA MET A 261 23.18 -6.88 -18.67
C MET A 261 23.35 -6.56 -20.16
N VAL A 262 22.27 -6.17 -20.83
CA VAL A 262 22.32 -5.74 -22.24
C VAL A 262 23.20 -4.50 -22.37
N LEU A 263 23.01 -3.50 -21.51
CA LEU A 263 23.82 -2.29 -21.51
C LEU A 263 25.31 -2.58 -21.28
N ASN A 264 25.64 -3.45 -20.32
CA ASN A 264 27.02 -3.85 -20.06
C ASN A 264 27.66 -4.53 -21.29
N ASN A 265 26.93 -5.40 -21.98
CA ASN A 265 27.41 -6.06 -23.19
C ASN A 265 27.63 -5.09 -24.37
N PHE A 266 26.90 -3.97 -24.42
CA PHE A 266 27.09 -2.95 -25.46
C PHE A 266 28.23 -1.98 -25.16
N LEU A 267 28.60 -1.81 -23.89
CA LEU A 267 29.66 -0.89 -23.45
C LEU A 267 31.05 -1.54 -23.37
N GLN A 268 31.13 -2.88 -23.40
CA GLN A 268 32.37 -3.66 -23.52
C GLN A 268 32.70 -3.97 -24.98
#